data_AF-A0A3S4ICK2-F1
#
_entry.id   AF-A0A3S4ICK2-F1
#
_cell.length_a   1.000
_cell.length_b   1.000
_cell.length_c   1.000
_cell.angle_alpha   90.00
_cell.angle_beta   90.00
_cell.angle_gamma   90.00
#
_symmetry.space_group_name_H-M   'P 1'
#
loop_
_entity.id
_entity.type
_entity.pdbx_description
1 polymer ?
#
loop_
_entity_poly.entity_id
_entity_poly.type
_entity_poly.pdbx_seq_one_letter_code
_entity_poly.pdbx_strand_id
1 'polypeptide(L)' 'MPKMEKLIGPLTVLFRQYAEGELDAVYIVYSSFVNTMKQEPALEQLLPLTRTTWWSSIRTRGITCTSRMRRR' A
#
# COMPACT_ATOMS: atom_id res chain seq x y z
N MET A 1 -5.14 10.61 -18.42
CA MET A 1 -5.30 10.18 -17.01
C MET A 1 -6.27 9.00 -16.98
N PRO A 2 -5.87 7.83 -16.46
CA PRO A 2 -6.81 6.72 -16.31
C PRO A 2 -7.95 7.18 -15.39
N LYS A 3 -9.19 7.02 -15.85
CA LYS A 3 -10.36 7.33 -15.03
C LYS A 3 -10.54 6.21 -14.02
N MET A 4 -10.81 6.56 -12.77
CA MET A 4 -10.94 5.60 -11.66
C MET A 4 -12.03 4.54 -11.96
N GLU A 5 -13.10 4.93 -12.66
CA GLU A 5 -14.18 4.02 -13.04
C GLU A 5 -13.70 2.82 -13.86
N LYS A 6 -12.65 3.00 -14.68
CA LYS A 6 -12.10 1.92 -15.52
C LYS A 6 -11.20 0.96 -14.74
N LEU A 7 -10.73 1.35 -13.56
CA LEU A 7 -9.86 0.53 -12.72
C LEU A 7 -10.66 -0.32 -11.73
N ILE A 8 -11.81 0.18 -11.27
CA ILE A 8 -12.66 -0.50 -10.28
C ILE A 8 -13.13 -1.87 -10.78
N GLY A 9 -13.52 -1.98 -12.05
CA GLY A 9 -14.01 -3.24 -12.63
C GLY A 9 -12.96 -4.37 -12.58
N PRO A 10 -11.78 -4.21 -13.23
CA PRO A 10 -10.72 -5.21 -13.21
C PRO A 10 -10.20 -5.54 -11.81
N LEU A 11 -10.03 -4.54 -10.95
CA LEU A 11 -9.55 -4.74 -9.58
C LEU A 11 -10.50 -5.61 -8.75
N THR A 12 -11.81 -5.41 -8.91
CA THR A 12 -12.82 -6.20 -8.19
C THR A 12 -12.74 -7.68 -8.55
N VAL A 13 -12.46 -8.03 -9.81
CA VAL A 13 -12.30 -9.42 -10.24
C VAL A 13 -11.03 -10.04 -9.66
N LEU A 14 -9.90 -9.32 -9.71
CA LEU A 14 -8.62 -9.78 -9.17
C LEU A 14 -8.71 -10.04 -7.66
N PHE A 15 -9.39 -9.16 -6.91
CA PHE A 15 -9.58 -9.36 -5.47
C PHE A 15 -10.49 -10.52 -5.13
N ARG A 16 -11.50 -10.82 -5.97
CA ARG A 16 -12.37 -11.99 -5.79
C ARG A 16 -11.60 -13.29 -6.01
N GLN A 17 -10.81 -13.37 -7.09
CA GLN A 17 -9.96 -14.53 -7.37
C GLN A 17 -8.91 -14.77 -6.27
N TYR A 18 -8.32 -13.69 -5.72
CA TYR A 18 -7.44 -13.80 -4.56
C TYR A 18 -8.18 -14.32 -3.31
N ALA A 19 -9.40 -13.84 -3.05
CA ALA A 19 -10.21 -14.30 -1.92
C ALA A 19 -10.67 -15.76 -2.07
N GLU A 20 -10.89 -16.22 -3.30
CA GLU A 20 -11.21 -17.62 -3.64
C GLU A 20 -9.99 -18.54 -3.53
N GLY A 21 -8.77 -17.98 -3.39
CA GLY A 21 -7.53 -18.74 -3.28
C GLY A 21 -6.93 -19.17 -4.62
N GLU A 22 -7.46 -18.66 -5.73
CA GLU A 22 -6.95 -18.92 -7.09
C GLU A 22 -5.66 -18.12 -7.38
N LEU A 23 -5.43 -17.03 -6.64
CA LEU A 23 -4.24 -16.19 -6.77
C LEU A 23 -3.54 -16.07 -5.42
N ASP A 24 -2.24 -16.38 -5.38
CA ASP A 24 -1.43 -16.30 -4.16
C ASP A 24 -0.86 -14.89 -3.89
N ALA A 25 -0.63 -14.10 -4.95
CA ALA A 25 -0.03 -12.77 -4.84
C ALA A 25 -0.45 -11.86 -6.00
N VAL A 26 -0.60 -10.56 -5.70
CA VAL A 26 -0.93 -9.53 -6.69
C VAL A 26 0.17 -8.47 -6.71
N TYR A 27 0.76 -8.27 -7.88
CA TYR A 27 1.77 -7.25 -8.13
C TYR A 27 1.22 -6.18 -9.07
N ILE A 28 1.60 -4.94 -8.83
CA ILE A 28 1.36 -3.82 -9.73
C ILE A 28 2.68 -3.36 -10.34
N VAL A 29 2.68 -3.21 -11.65
CA VAL A 29 3.80 -2.66 -12.41
C VAL A 29 3.37 -1.34 -13.00
N TYR A 30 4.13 -0.29 -12.72
CA TYR A 30 3.87 1.04 -13.25
C TYR A 30 5.18 1.75 -13.57
N SER A 31 5.10 2.79 -14.40
CA SER A 31 6.23 3.69 -14.58
C SER A 31 6.22 4.74 -13.47
N SER A 32 7.28 4.76 -12.66
CA SER A 32 7.52 5.82 -11.70
C SER A 32 8.28 6.96 -12.37
N PHE A 33 7.74 8.16 -12.28
CA PHE A 33 8.37 9.38 -12.78
C PHE A 33 9.28 9.94 -11.68
N VAL A 34 10.54 9.50 -11.65
CA VAL A 34 11.53 10.03 -10.71
C VAL A 34 11.89 11.47 -11.09
N ASN A 35 11.96 11.75 -12.40
CA ASN A 35 12.18 13.08 -12.96
C ASN A 35 11.36 13.24 -14.25
N THR A 36 11.12 14.47 -14.69
CA THR A 36 10.31 14.80 -15.88
C THR A 36 10.79 14.12 -17.17
N MET A 37 12.06 13.70 -17.21
CA MET A 37 12.70 13.08 -18.38
C MET A 37 13.00 11.59 -18.23
N LYS A 38 12.90 11.02 -17.01
CA LYS A 38 13.27 9.62 -16.74
C LYS A 38 12.12 8.89 -16.04
N GLN A 39 11.66 7.83 -16.70
CA GLN A 39 10.69 6.88 -16.14
C GLN A 39 11.39 5.57 -15.82
N GLU A 40 11.21 5.08 -14.61
CA GLU A 40 11.75 3.79 -14.18
C GLU A 40 10.59 2.82 -13.94
N PRO A 41 10.68 1.55 -14.39
CA PRO A 41 9.66 0.56 -14.09
C PRO A 41 9.75 0.20 -12.60
N ALA A 42 8.65 0.42 -11.88
CA ALA A 42 8.49 0.02 -10.49
C ALA A 42 7.57 -1.19 -10.40
N LEU A 43 7.97 -2.17 -9.58
CA LEU A 43 7.18 -3.35 -9.25
C LEU A 43 6.87 -3.30 -7.76
N GLU A 44 5.58 -3.23 -7.43
CA GLU A 44 5.10 -3.16 -6.06
C GLU A 44 4.12 -4.30 -5.78
N GLN A 45 4.22 -4.91 -4.60
CA GLN A 45 3.32 -5.97 -4.19
C GLN A 45 2.12 -5.37 -3.45
N LEU A 46 0.91 -5.58 -3.99
CA LEU A 46 -0.33 -5.13 -3.38
C LEU A 46 -0.91 -6.15 -2.39
N LEU A 47 -0.85 -7.44 -2.74
CA LEU A 47 -1.34 -8.53 -1.89
C LEU A 47 -0.35 -9.71 -1.88
N PRO A 48 -0.19 -10.43 -0.75
CA PRO A 48 -0.68 -10.10 0.60
C PRO A 48 -0.10 -8.81 1.17
N LEU A 49 -0.91 -8.05 1.92
CA LEU A 49 -0.46 -6.83 2.58
C LEU A 49 0.59 -7.17 3.65
N THR A 50 1.85 -6.85 3.39
CA THR A 50 2.89 -6.98 4.41
C THR A 50 2.71 -5.86 5.44
N ARG A 51 2.45 -6.25 6.69
CA ARG A 51 2.06 -5.39 7.84
C ARG A 51 3.01 -4.23 8.18
N THR A 52 4.16 -4.10 7.52
CA THR A 52 5.30 -3.32 8.05
C THR A 52 5.47 -1.92 7.47
N THR A 53 4.95 -1.62 6.27
CA THR A 53 5.42 -0.45 5.52
C THR A 53 4.49 0.76 5.54
N TRP A 54 3.20 0.60 5.86
CA TRP A 54 2.22 1.69 5.75
C TRP A 54 1.74 2.29 7.08
N TRP A 55 1.84 1.58 8.21
CA TRP A 55 1.22 2.02 9.48
C TRP A 55 2.19 2.65 10.50
N SER A 56 3.48 2.35 10.44
CA SER A 56 4.46 2.85 11.43
C SER A 56 4.78 4.35 11.27
N SER A 57 4.68 4.90 10.06
CA SER A 57 4.92 6.32 9.79
C SER A 57 3.80 7.24 10.28
N ILE A 58 2.56 6.74 10.35
CA ILE A 58 1.39 7.50 10.82
C ILE A 58 1.33 7.60 12.35
N ARG A 59 1.96 6.67 13.08
CA ARG A 59 1.92 6.64 14.57
C ARG A 59 3.08 7.39 15.25
N THR A 60 4.11 7.80 14.51
CA THR A 60 5.36 8.33 15.11
C THR A 60 5.43 9.87 15.17
N ARG A 61 4.39 10.59 14.71
CA ARG A 61 4.30 12.06 14.89
C ARG A 61 3.11 12.42 15.78
N GLY A 62 3.38 12.54 17.09
CA GLY A 62 2.49 13.01 18.15
C GLY A 62 1.64 11.87 18.74
N ILE A 63 1.84 11.36 19.96
CA ILE A 63 2.26 11.98 21.22
C ILE A 63 3.01 10.90 22.01
N THR A 64 4.30 11.07 22.28
CA THR A 64 5.00 10.30 23.31
C THR A 64 5.52 11.23 24.40
N CYS A 65 5.07 10.91 25.62
CA CYS A 65 5.76 11.11 26.88
C CYS A 65 5.82 12.54 27.45
N THR A 66 5.02 12.81 28.49
CA THR A 66 5.51 12.82 29.89
C THR A 66 4.39 13.21 30.86
N SER A 67 3.46 12.30 31.17
CA SER A 67 2.80 12.36 32.50
C SER A 67 3.56 11.44 33.45
N ARG A 68 4.52 12.08 34.10
CA ARG A 68 5.07 11.72 35.41
C ARG A 68 3.98 11.14 36.30
N MET A 69 3.90 9.82 36.40
CA MET A 69 3.11 9.14 37.43
C MET A 69 4.00 8.11 38.13
N ARG A 70 4.93 8.64 38.92
CA ARG A 70 5.51 7.90 40.03
C ARG A 70 4.44 7.85 41.11
N ARG A 71 3.68 6.76 41.19
CA ARG A 71 2.96 6.41 42.42
C ARG A 71 3.47 5.06 42.89
N ARG A 72 3.73 5.04 44.20
CA ARG A 72 3.89 3.83 45.01
C ARG A 72 2.74 2.86 44.76
#